data_AF-A0A2D4JHE1-F1
#
_entry.id   AF-A0A2D4JHE1-F1
#
_cell.length_a   1.000
_cell.length_b   1.000
_cell.length_c   1.000
_cell.angle_alpha   90.00
_cell.angle_beta   90.00
_cell.angle_gamma   90.00
#
_symmetry.space_group_name_H-M   'P 1'
#
loop_
_entity.id
_entity.type
_entity.pdbx_description
1 polymer ?
#
loop_
_entity_poly.entity_id
_entity_poly.type
_entity_poly.pdbx_seq_one_letter_code
_entity_poly.pdbx_strand_id
1 'polypeptide(L)'
;ELCPPGPHAIIHVLGTGLLEWHGSELVTRPFIDCISERNLNCYIILLLISDWDFKARPLESILYRKTEMLKEYIAACGNRWLIFNRKAEGEKQEANLDELFQMIDDLVRTNHGAPYFSG
;
A
#
# COMPACT_ATOMS: atom_id res chain seq x y z
N GLU A 1 -19.66 2.76 14.13
CA GLU A 1 -18.73 2.90 13.00
C GLU A 1 -17.66 3.92 13.34
N LEU A 2 -16.43 3.75 12.85
CA LEU A 2 -15.31 4.64 13.20
C LEU A 2 -15.17 5.83 12.23
N CYS A 3 -15.76 5.77 11.02
CA CYS A 3 -15.68 6.84 10.01
C CYS A 3 -17.00 7.00 9.22
N PRO A 4 -18.06 7.64 9.77
CA PRO A 4 -19.25 7.97 8.97
C PRO A 4 -18.93 9.10 7.97
N PRO A 5 -19.45 9.07 6.74
CA PRO A 5 -20.26 8.03 6.08
C PRO A 5 -19.46 6.79 5.61
N GLY A 6 -18.13 6.91 5.49
CA GLY A 6 -17.20 5.85 5.12
C GLY A 6 -15.80 6.42 4.92
N PRO A 7 -14.75 5.60 4.79
CA PRO A 7 -13.41 6.08 4.47
C PRO A 7 -13.32 6.50 2.99
N HIS A 8 -12.64 7.63 2.72
CA HIS A 8 -12.34 8.07 1.35
C HIS A 8 -11.09 7.39 0.76
N ALA A 9 -10.20 6.94 1.64
CA ALA A 9 -9.02 6.17 1.31
C ALA A 9 -8.72 5.19 2.45
N ILE A 10 -8.24 4.01 2.09
CA ILE A 10 -7.81 2.95 3.01
C ILE A 10 -6.33 2.74 2.74
N ILE A 11 -5.51 2.85 3.78
CA ILE A 11 -4.07 2.62 3.67
C ILE A 11 -3.77 1.26 4.30
N HIS A 12 -3.31 0.32 3.49
CA HIS A 12 -2.85 -0.98 3.99
C HIS A 12 -1.35 -0.96 4.17
N VAL A 13 -0.89 -1.13 5.41
CA VAL A 13 0.50 -0.96 5.79
C VAL A 13 1.18 -2.32 5.96
N LEU A 14 2.25 -2.58 5.23
CA LEU A 14 3.05 -3.81 5.34
C LEU A 14 4.52 -3.50 5.55
N GLY A 15 5.16 -4.15 6.51
CA GLY A 15 6.62 -4.09 6.63
C GLY A 15 7.31 -4.90 5.54
N THR A 16 8.37 -4.38 4.93
CA THR A 16 9.14 -5.11 3.90
C THR A 16 9.71 -6.42 4.45
N GLY A 17 10.05 -6.48 5.74
CA GLY A 17 10.49 -7.72 6.39
C GLY A 17 9.44 -8.84 6.38
N LEU A 18 8.13 -8.51 6.37
CA LEU A 18 7.09 -9.52 6.19
C LEU A 18 7.16 -10.15 4.80
N LEU A 19 7.46 -9.36 3.76
CA LEU A 19 7.54 -9.87 2.39
C LEU A 19 8.73 -10.82 2.19
N GLU A 20 9.81 -10.60 2.93
CA GLU A 20 11.00 -11.47 2.91
C GLU A 20 10.76 -12.82 3.62
N TRP A 21 9.81 -12.88 4.54
CA TRP A 21 9.50 -14.09 5.27
C TRP A 21 8.92 -15.16 4.33
N HIS A 22 9.33 -16.42 4.50
CA HIS A 22 8.92 -17.49 3.59
C HIS A 22 7.41 -17.72 3.59
N GLY A 23 6.74 -17.60 4.74
CA GLY A 23 5.30 -17.79 4.86
C GLY A 23 4.46 -16.56 4.55
N SER A 24 5.05 -15.50 3.98
CA SER A 24 4.36 -14.22 3.77
C SER A 24 3.02 -14.35 3.06
N GLU A 25 2.92 -15.28 2.10
CA GLU A 25 1.71 -15.60 1.36
C GLU A 25 0.55 -16.07 2.25
N LEU A 26 0.80 -16.82 3.33
CA LEU A 26 -0.23 -17.26 4.27
C LEU A 26 -0.90 -16.07 4.97
N VAL A 27 -0.18 -14.96 5.10
CA VAL A 27 -0.66 -13.75 5.75
C VAL A 27 -1.23 -12.77 4.73
N THR A 28 -0.62 -12.63 3.55
CA THR A 28 -1.05 -11.65 2.54
C THR A 28 -2.24 -12.13 1.72
N ARG A 29 -2.37 -13.43 1.44
CA ARG A 29 -3.44 -13.97 0.58
C ARG A 29 -4.84 -13.61 1.08
N PRO A 30 -5.18 -13.78 2.37
CA PRO A 30 -6.50 -13.40 2.86
C PRO A 30 -6.84 -11.92 2.67
N PHE A 31 -5.84 -11.03 2.68
CA PHE A 31 -6.06 -9.61 2.41
C PHE A 31 -6.29 -9.33 0.93
N ILE A 32 -5.53 -9.98 0.04
CA ILE A 32 -5.72 -9.89 -1.42
C ILE A 32 -7.14 -10.33 -1.80
N ASP A 33 -7.57 -11.45 -1.23
CA ASP A 33 -8.91 -12.00 -1.46
C ASP A 33 -9.98 -11.03 -0.91
N CYS A 34 -9.81 -10.54 0.32
CA CYS A 34 -10.72 -9.55 0.93
C CYS A 34 -10.85 -8.25 0.12
N ILE A 35 -9.74 -7.72 -0.42
CA ILE A 35 -9.74 -6.54 -1.28
C ILE A 35 -10.59 -6.76 -2.53
N SER A 36 -10.45 -7.94 -3.12
CA SER A 36 -11.18 -8.34 -4.33
C SER A 36 -12.67 -8.55 -4.03
N GLU A 37 -12.99 -9.35 -3.01
CA GLU A 37 -14.37 -9.67 -2.60
C GLU A 37 -15.18 -8.44 -2.22
N ARG A 38 -14.54 -7.46 -1.57
CA ARG A 38 -15.18 -6.23 -1.10
C ARG A 38 -15.07 -5.06 -2.09
N ASN A 39 -14.49 -5.27 -3.27
CA ASN A 39 -14.24 -4.24 -4.28
C ASN A 39 -13.49 -3.01 -3.71
N LEU A 40 -12.49 -3.26 -2.87
CA LEU A 40 -11.66 -2.19 -2.27
C LEU A 40 -10.59 -1.67 -3.22
N ASN A 41 -10.45 -2.28 -4.39
CA ASN A 41 -9.48 -1.93 -5.42
C ASN A 41 -9.60 -0.50 -5.95
N CYS A 42 -10.67 0.25 -5.64
CA CYS A 42 -10.82 1.68 -5.95
C CYS A 42 -10.56 2.60 -4.76
N TYR A 43 -10.33 2.06 -3.56
CA TYR A 43 -10.22 2.85 -2.33
C TYR A 43 -8.95 2.56 -1.52
N ILE A 44 -8.14 1.59 -1.93
CA ILE A 44 -6.98 1.14 -1.16
C ILE A 44 -5.65 1.60 -1.76
N ILE A 45 -4.69 1.92 -0.88
CA ILE A 45 -3.29 2.21 -1.18
C ILE A 45 -2.44 1.23 -0.37
N LEU A 46 -1.49 0.57 -1.02
CA LEU A 46 -0.53 -0.30 -0.35
C LEU A 46 0.72 0.49 0.09
N LEU A 47 0.90 0.67 1.39
CA LEU A 47 2.07 1.34 1.96
C LEU A 47 3.08 0.31 2.50
N LEU A 48 4.22 0.19 1.83
CA LEU A 48 5.31 -0.68 2.25
C LEU A 48 6.25 0.09 3.19
N ILE A 49 6.32 -0.28 4.46
CA ILE A 49 7.26 0.31 5.41
C ILE A 49 8.58 -0.42 5.31
N SER A 50 9.64 0.31 4.98
CA SER A 50 10.99 -0.21 5.00
C SER A 50 11.82 0.47 6.07
N ASP A 51 12.68 -0.32 6.71
CA ASP A 51 13.77 0.15 7.57
C ASP A 51 15.11 0.19 6.81
N TRP A 52 15.10 0.02 5.49
CA TRP A 52 16.31 -0.08 4.69
C TRP A 52 16.74 1.29 4.14
N ASP A 53 18.05 1.44 3.97
CA ASP A 53 18.57 2.49 3.10
C ASP A 53 18.52 1.99 1.66
N PHE A 54 17.65 2.61 0.84
CA PHE A 54 17.48 2.31 -0.58
C PHE A 54 18.77 2.52 -1.40
N LYS A 55 19.80 3.19 -0.85
CA LYS A 55 21.15 3.24 -1.45
C LYS A 55 21.88 1.90 -1.43
N ALA A 56 21.61 1.04 -0.44
CA ALA A 56 22.34 -0.21 -0.23
C ALA A 56 21.65 -1.43 -0.86
N ARG A 57 20.31 -1.39 -0.99
CA ARG A 57 19.52 -2.42 -1.67
C ARG A 57 18.41 -1.77 -2.50
N PRO A 58 18.49 -1.85 -3.84
CA PRO A 58 17.43 -1.38 -4.72
C PRO A 58 16.17 -2.20 -4.50
N LEU A 59 15.02 -1.53 -4.49
CA LEU A 59 13.72 -2.16 -4.33
C LEU A 59 13.48 -3.26 -5.38
N GLU A 60 13.99 -3.05 -6.59
CA GLU A 60 13.90 -4.00 -7.70
C GLU A 60 14.43 -5.38 -7.32
N SER A 61 15.41 -5.44 -6.42
CA SER A 61 15.97 -6.71 -5.90
C SER A 61 14.98 -7.49 -5.03
N ILE A 62 14.17 -6.79 -4.22
CA ILE A 62 13.12 -7.41 -3.38
C ILE A 62 11.96 -7.84 -4.26
N LEU A 63 11.54 -6.96 -5.17
CA LEU A 63 10.49 -7.26 -6.15
C LEU A 63 10.85 -8.52 -6.95
N TYR A 64 12.12 -8.68 -7.34
CA TYR A 64 12.60 -9.83 -8.13
C TYR A 64 12.37 -11.20 -7.46
N ARG A 65 12.47 -11.31 -6.12
CA ARG A 65 12.39 -12.60 -5.40
C ARG A 65 10.98 -13.04 -5.01
N LYS A 66 10.04 -12.11 -4.90
CA LYS A 66 8.64 -12.37 -4.52
C LYS A 66 7.68 -11.77 -5.55
N THR A 67 8.12 -11.73 -6.81
CA THR A 67 7.46 -10.98 -7.90
C THR A 67 5.98 -11.28 -8.00
N GLU A 68 5.57 -12.53 -7.99
CA GLU A 68 4.19 -12.89 -8.35
C GLU A 68 3.18 -12.48 -7.28
N MET A 69 3.33 -12.96 -6.04
CA MET A 69 2.42 -12.58 -4.94
C MET A 69 2.39 -11.06 -4.71
N LEU A 70 3.54 -10.39 -4.76
CA LEU A 70 3.57 -8.94 -4.56
C LEU A 70 2.93 -8.18 -5.74
N LYS A 71 3.10 -8.66 -6.98
CA LYS A 71 2.41 -8.09 -8.15
C LYS A 71 0.90 -8.28 -8.02
N GLU A 72 0.44 -9.45 -7.59
CA GLU A 72 -0.98 -9.69 -7.34
C GLU A 72 -1.53 -8.75 -6.28
N TYR A 73 -0.78 -8.53 -5.19
CA TYR A 73 -1.18 -7.60 -4.14
C TYR A 73 -1.25 -6.16 -4.67
N ILE A 74 -0.22 -5.69 -5.36
CA ILE A 74 -0.21 -4.35 -5.98
C ILE A 74 -1.38 -4.20 -6.95
N ALA A 75 -1.67 -5.22 -7.76
CA ALA A 75 -2.79 -5.22 -8.69
C ALA A 75 -4.15 -5.17 -7.98
N ALA A 76 -4.34 -5.95 -6.91
CA ALA A 76 -5.53 -5.91 -6.08
C ALA A 76 -5.74 -4.52 -5.47
N CYS A 77 -4.64 -3.81 -5.15
CA CYS A 77 -4.66 -2.44 -4.69
C CYS A 77 -4.83 -1.38 -5.81
N GLY A 78 -5.23 -1.78 -7.02
CA GLY A 78 -5.42 -0.86 -8.14
C GLY A 78 -4.12 -0.23 -8.63
N ASN A 79 -3.00 -0.93 -8.46
CA ASN A 79 -1.64 -0.45 -8.76
C ASN A 79 -1.21 0.79 -7.97
N ARG A 80 -1.89 1.09 -6.86
CA ARG A 80 -1.52 2.19 -5.96
C ARG A 80 -0.71 1.64 -4.80
N TRP A 81 0.59 1.94 -4.81
CA TRP A 81 1.50 1.51 -3.77
C TRP A 81 2.63 2.52 -3.61
N LEU A 82 3.20 2.56 -2.42
CA LEU A 82 4.28 3.49 -2.07
C LEU A 82 5.18 2.84 -1.04
N ILE A 83 6.43 3.28 -0.98
CA ILE A 83 7.35 2.84 0.07
C ILE A 83 7.66 3.97 1.01
N PHE A 84 7.41 3.72 2.28
CA PHE A 84 7.77 4.64 3.33
C PHE A 84 9.09 4.19 3.97
N ASN A 85 10.13 5.00 3.79
CA ASN A 85 11.37 4.80 4.53
C ASN A 85 11.22 5.35 5.95
N ARG A 86 11.16 4.47 6.95
CA ARG A 86 11.06 4.90 8.36
C ARG A 86 12.32 5.62 8.86
N LYS A 87 13.47 5.39 8.22
CA LYS A 87 14.74 6.04 8.57
C LYS A 87 15.02 7.29 7.74
N ALA A 88 14.09 7.72 6.88
CA ALA A 88 14.23 9.02 6.22
C ALA A 88 14.07 10.14 7.25
N GLU A 89 14.91 11.17 7.11
CA GLU A 89 14.91 12.36 7.96
C GLU A 89 14.93 13.61 7.07
N GLY A 90 14.44 14.73 7.62
CA GLY A 90 14.37 16.02 6.93
C GLY A 90 13.58 15.96 5.62
N GLU A 91 14.12 16.56 4.56
CA GLU A 91 13.50 16.66 3.24
C GLU A 91 13.03 15.31 2.66
N LYS A 92 13.72 14.21 2.98
CA LYS A 92 13.34 12.88 2.49
C LYS A 92 12.10 12.33 3.21
N GLN A 93 11.92 12.68 4.47
CA GLN A 93 10.72 12.29 5.22
C GLN A 93 9.51 13.08 4.71
N GLU A 94 9.70 14.38 4.47
CA GLU A 94 8.67 15.25 3.87
C GLU A 94 8.28 14.75 2.49
N ALA A 95 9.24 14.43 1.61
CA ALA A 95 8.95 13.87 0.29
C ALA A 95 8.14 12.56 0.34
N ASN A 96 8.42 11.65 1.28
CA ASN A 96 7.63 10.42 1.44
C ASN A 96 6.18 10.72 1.87
N LEU A 97 5.98 11.76 2.69
CA LEU A 97 4.64 12.18 3.14
C LEU A 97 3.88 12.86 2.01
N ASP A 98 4.54 13.75 1.27
CA ASP A 98 3.97 14.46 0.13
C ASP A 98 3.49 13.47 -0.95
N GLU A 99 4.29 12.45 -1.26
CA GLU A 99 3.92 11.43 -2.23
C GLU A 99 2.70 10.60 -1.76
N LEU A 100 2.62 10.29 -0.46
CA LEU A 100 1.46 9.61 0.11
C LEU A 100 0.19 10.49 0.04
N PHE A 101 0.28 11.76 0.42
CA PHE A 101 -0.86 12.68 0.35
C PHE A 101 -1.32 12.90 -1.09
N GLN A 102 -0.38 13.06 -2.03
CA GLN A 102 -0.70 13.18 -3.44
C GLN A 102 -1.47 11.94 -3.96
N MET A 103 -1.04 10.74 -3.56
CA MET A 103 -1.73 9.51 -3.94
C MET A 103 -3.14 9.41 -3.33
N ILE A 104 -3.33 9.89 -2.10
CA ILE A 104 -4.64 9.98 -1.46
C ILE A 104 -5.52 10.98 -2.22
N ASP A 105 -5.03 12.17 -2.52
CA ASP A 105 -5.80 13.20 -3.23
C ASP A 105 -6.23 12.73 -4.62
N ASP A 106 -5.33 12.06 -5.36
CA ASP A 106 -5.66 11.49 -6.66
C ASP A 106 -6.70 10.37 -6.58
N LEU A 107 -6.64 9.55 -5.53
CA LEU A 107 -7.63 8.51 -5.27
C LEU A 107 -9.01 9.12 -4.99
N VAL A 108 -9.07 10.09 -4.07
CA VAL A 108 -10.31 10.78 -3.70
C VAL A 108 -10.91 11.49 -4.91
N ARG A 109 -10.08 12.16 -5.71
CA ARG A 109 -10.49 12.81 -6.96
C ARG A 109 -11.04 11.82 -7.97
N THR A 110 -10.40 10.66 -8.14
CA THR A 110 -10.85 9.59 -9.04
C THR A 110 -12.21 9.04 -8.63
N ASN A 111 -12.48 8.98 -7.32
CA ASN A 111 -13.78 8.58 -6.77
C ASN A 111 -14.78 9.74 -6.64
N HIS A 112 -14.48 10.92 -7.20
CA HIS A 112 -15.34 12.12 -7.12
C HIS A 112 -15.69 12.53 -5.68
N GLY A 113 -14.82 12.25 -4.72
CA GLY A 113 -15.08 12.50 -3.30
C GLY A 113 -16.07 11.53 -2.67
N ALA A 114 -16.55 10.50 -3.38
CA ALA A 114 -17.38 9.47 -2.78
C ALA A 114 -16.55 8.63 -1.79
N PRO A 115 -17.07 8.37 -0.58
CA PRO A 115 -16.45 7.45 0.36
C PRO A 115 -16.81 6.00 -0.01
N TYR A 116 -16.01 5.06 0.49
CA TYR A 116 -16.35 3.64 0.41
C TYR A 116 -17.53 3.31 1.33
N PHE A 117 -18.55 2.65 0.79
CA PHE A 117 -19.68 2.12 1.54
C PHE A 117 -19.63 0.59 1.54
N SER A 118 -19.54 -0.03 2.72
CA SER A 118 -19.81 -1.45 2.84
C SER A 118 -21.33 -1.66 2.84
N GLY A 119 -21.91 -1.74 1.64
CA GLY A 119 -23.29 -2.21 1.46
C GLY A 119 -23.41 -3.71 1.71
#